data_AF-A0A3Q8FE65-F1
#
_entry.id   AF-A0A3Q8FE65-F1
#
_cell.length_a   1.000
_cell.length_b   1.000
_cell.length_c   1.000
_cell.angle_alpha   90.00
_cell.angle_beta   90.00
_cell.angle_gamma   90.00
#
_symmetry.space_group_name_H-M   'P 1'
#
loop_
_entity.id
_entity.type
_entity.pdbx_description
1 polymer ?
#
loop_
_entity_poly.entity_id
_entity_poly.type
_entity_poly.pdbx_seq_one_letter_code
_entity_poly.pdbx_strand_id
1 'polypeptide(L)'
;MLGGCSINKVQHAEWKSNWVDVSSDAIIPGNSMALPLDRISTLDPDSEGAIAEWMLRNSVIVVSASEVEGKIDSMPSIGLKPASGESVYLVRTASDEGHGKFIGFVNDKGLLIMYGVMGGCGEQKHRVVAVSLREKPANVFGRCSAAL
;
A
#
# COMPACT_ATOMS: atom_id res chain seq x y z
N MET A 1 -35.76 34.45 17.52
CA MET A 1 -35.08 34.73 16.24
C MET A 1 -33.58 34.64 16.47
N LEU A 2 -32.90 33.83 15.65
CA LEU A 2 -31.49 33.87 15.25
C LEU A 2 -30.46 33.96 16.41
N GLY A 3 -29.73 32.89 16.74
CA GLY A 3 -28.98 32.04 15.83
C GLY A 3 -27.49 32.35 16.00
N GLY A 4 -26.94 31.97 17.16
CA GLY A 4 -25.50 32.05 17.39
C GLY A 4 -24.82 30.92 16.63
N CYS A 5 -24.20 31.23 15.49
CA CYS A 5 -23.26 30.33 14.83
C CYS A 5 -22.02 30.18 15.71
N SER A 6 -22.08 29.26 16.66
CA SER A 6 -20.86 28.72 17.26
C SER A 6 -20.17 27.92 16.18
N ILE A 7 -19.11 28.49 15.61
CA ILE A 7 -18.16 27.74 14.81
C ILE A 7 -17.55 26.75 15.79
N ASN A 8 -18.09 25.54 15.84
CA ASN A 8 -17.42 24.43 16.49
C ASN A 8 -16.08 24.30 15.76
N LYS A 9 -15.03 24.92 16.29
CA LYS A 9 -13.66 24.51 16.00
C LYS A 9 -13.64 23.05 16.39
N VAL A 10 -13.76 22.18 15.40
CA VAL A 10 -13.44 20.77 15.54
C VAL A 10 -11.97 20.76 15.94
N GLN A 11 -11.72 20.76 17.26
CA GLN A 11 -10.46 20.32 17.78
C GLN A 11 -10.30 18.91 17.24
N HIS A 12 -9.42 18.76 16.25
CA HIS A 12 -8.91 17.45 15.90
C HIS A 12 -8.25 16.94 17.17
N ALA A 13 -8.98 16.14 17.94
CA ALA A 13 -8.38 15.37 19.02
C ALA A 13 -7.26 14.58 18.37
N GLU A 14 -6.02 14.73 18.81
CA GLU A 14 -4.95 13.87 18.34
C GLU A 14 -5.29 12.42 18.77
N TRP A 15 -5.56 11.56 17.79
CA TRP A 15 -6.02 10.19 18.06
C TRP A 15 -4.87 9.34 18.62
N LYS A 16 -5.02 8.91 19.88
CA LYS A 16 -4.09 8.01 20.57
C LYS A 16 -4.51 6.53 20.45
N SER A 17 -4.55 5.93 19.25
CA SER A 17 -4.38 4.46 19.04
C SER A 17 -4.73 4.01 17.60
N ASN A 18 -3.82 3.21 17.03
CA ASN A 18 -3.94 2.05 16.12
C ASN A 18 -5.22 1.87 15.27
N TRP A 19 -5.12 2.19 13.97
CA TRP A 19 -5.85 1.61 12.82
C TRP A 19 -7.33 1.22 12.99
N VAL A 20 -8.32 2.13 12.96
CA VAL A 20 -9.70 1.80 12.52
C VAL A 20 -10.51 3.04 12.10
N ASP A 21 -11.20 2.99 10.96
CA ASP A 21 -12.54 3.61 10.79
C ASP A 21 -13.46 2.61 10.05
N VAL A 22 -14.47 2.10 10.76
CA VAL A 22 -15.43 1.06 10.31
C VAL A 22 -16.65 1.64 9.58
N SER A 23 -16.63 2.92 9.19
CA SER A 23 -17.66 3.44 8.30
C SER A 23 -17.42 2.91 6.88
N SER A 24 -18.10 1.81 6.52
CA SER A 24 -18.11 1.14 5.19
C SER A 24 -17.09 0.00 4.98
N ASP A 25 -16.88 -0.87 5.98
CA ASP A 25 -15.99 -2.04 5.87
C ASP A 25 -14.52 -1.71 5.50
N ALA A 26 -14.00 -0.56 5.91
CA ALA A 26 -12.66 -0.08 5.53
C ALA A 26 -11.63 -0.10 6.66
N ILE A 27 -10.36 -0.30 6.30
CA ILE A 27 -9.21 -0.02 7.17
C ILE A 27 -8.62 1.29 6.66
N ILE A 28 -8.92 2.40 7.35
CA ILE A 28 -8.29 3.70 7.06
C ILE A 28 -7.13 3.89 8.05
N PRO A 29 -5.94 4.27 7.56
CA PRO A 29 -4.75 4.37 8.39
C PRO A 29 -4.79 5.65 9.24
N GLY A 30 -4.97 5.50 10.55
CA GLY A 30 -4.85 6.61 11.51
C GLY A 30 -3.39 7.06 11.64
N ASN A 31 -3.15 8.38 11.74
CA ASN A 31 -1.82 8.99 11.89
C ASN A 31 -0.78 8.54 10.84
N SER A 32 -1.22 8.13 9.65
CA SER A 32 -0.31 7.76 8.57
C SER A 32 0.02 8.93 7.66
N MET A 33 1.17 8.81 7.00
CA MET A 33 1.55 9.68 5.90
C MET A 33 1.31 8.95 4.58
N ALA A 34 0.71 9.64 3.62
CA ALA A 34 0.67 9.16 2.25
C ALA A 34 2.10 9.05 1.71
N LEU A 35 2.42 7.92 1.09
CA LEU A 35 3.68 7.76 0.38
C LEU A 35 3.64 8.64 -0.88
N PRO A 36 4.69 9.43 -1.13
CA PRO A 36 4.88 10.06 -2.42
C PRO A 36 4.76 9.06 -3.57
N LEU A 37 4.17 9.47 -4.70
CA LEU A 37 3.91 8.56 -5.83
C LEU A 37 5.18 7.95 -6.43
N ASP A 38 6.33 8.62 -6.28
CA ASP A 38 7.65 8.12 -6.68
C ASP A 38 8.21 7.05 -5.71
N ARG A 39 7.47 6.69 -4.65
CA ARG A 39 7.83 5.65 -3.67
C ARG A 39 7.10 4.35 -3.87
N ILE A 40 6.18 4.27 -4.84
CA ILE A 40 5.45 3.05 -5.18
C ILE A 40 5.47 2.82 -6.69
N SER A 41 5.80 1.61 -7.11
CA SER A 41 5.80 1.23 -8.52
C SER A 41 5.22 -0.16 -8.70
N THR A 42 4.47 -0.34 -9.78
CA THR A 42 4.18 -1.67 -10.31
C THR A 42 5.45 -2.29 -10.88
N LEU A 43 5.50 -3.61 -10.91
CA LEU A 43 6.56 -4.37 -11.57
C LEU A 43 6.17 -4.64 -13.03
N ASP A 44 7.11 -5.08 -13.86
CA ASP A 44 6.75 -5.65 -15.16
C ASP A 44 5.94 -6.96 -14.97
N PRO A 45 4.99 -7.27 -15.87
CA PRO A 45 4.03 -8.36 -15.65
C PRO A 45 4.68 -9.74 -15.44
N ASP A 46 5.68 -10.08 -16.25
CA ASP A 46 6.33 -11.40 -16.20
C ASP A 46 7.01 -11.62 -14.85
N SER A 47 7.73 -10.60 -14.39
CA SER A 47 8.43 -10.69 -13.11
C SER A 47 7.50 -10.54 -11.91
N GLU A 48 6.45 -9.73 -12.03
CA GLU A 48 5.42 -9.64 -11.00
C GLU A 48 4.80 -11.01 -10.74
N GLY A 49 4.45 -11.75 -11.79
CA GLY A 49 3.89 -13.09 -11.69
C GLY A 49 4.82 -14.05 -10.96
N ALA A 50 6.10 -14.10 -11.35
CA ALA A 50 7.09 -14.98 -10.71
C ALA A 50 7.30 -14.65 -9.22
N ILE A 51 7.38 -13.36 -8.87
CA ILE A 51 7.52 -12.91 -7.48
C ILE A 51 6.25 -13.21 -6.68
N ALA A 52 5.07 -12.90 -7.24
CA ALA A 52 3.79 -13.13 -6.59
C ALA A 52 3.62 -14.61 -6.23
N GLU A 53 3.91 -15.51 -7.17
CA GLU A 53 3.87 -16.94 -6.93
C GLU A 53 4.87 -17.39 -5.86
N TRP A 54 6.12 -16.91 -5.92
CA TRP A 54 7.13 -17.24 -4.93
C TRP A 54 6.70 -16.77 -3.53
N MET A 55 6.20 -15.54 -3.40
CA MET A 55 5.70 -14.99 -2.14
C MET A 55 4.47 -15.77 -1.63
N LEU A 56 3.57 -16.19 -2.51
CA LEU A 56 2.41 -17.04 -2.18
C LEU A 56 2.85 -18.40 -1.63
N ARG A 57 3.72 -19.12 -2.35
CA ARG A 57 4.24 -20.43 -1.92
C ARG A 57 4.94 -20.38 -0.57
N ASN A 58 5.62 -19.28 -0.26
CA ASN A 58 6.36 -19.10 0.99
C ASN A 58 5.57 -18.34 2.08
N SER A 59 4.30 -18.02 1.85
CA SER A 59 3.47 -17.24 2.79
C SER A 59 4.08 -15.87 3.19
N VAL A 60 4.87 -15.26 2.31
CA VAL A 60 5.57 -13.99 2.56
C VAL A 60 4.70 -12.83 2.11
N ILE A 61 4.35 -11.89 3.01
CA ILE A 61 3.58 -10.69 2.65
C ILE A 61 4.49 -9.54 2.19
N VAL A 62 5.66 -9.41 2.81
CA VAL A 62 6.65 -8.38 2.49
C VAL A 62 8.08 -8.91 2.62
N VAL A 63 8.93 -8.51 1.69
CA VAL A 63 10.33 -8.92 1.60
C VAL A 63 11.17 -7.81 1.02
N SER A 64 12.44 -7.67 1.44
CA SER A 64 13.36 -6.77 0.75
C SER A 64 13.58 -7.26 -0.68
N ALA A 65 13.63 -6.35 -1.65
CA ALA A 65 13.96 -6.72 -3.03
C ALA A 65 15.30 -7.47 -3.11
N SER A 66 16.32 -7.03 -2.38
CA SER A 66 17.62 -7.70 -2.31
C SER A 66 17.58 -9.12 -1.74
N GLU A 67 16.56 -9.46 -0.93
CA GLU A 67 16.40 -10.81 -0.39
C GLU A 67 15.77 -11.78 -1.40
N VAL A 68 15.15 -11.27 -2.46
CA VAL A 68 14.56 -12.06 -3.55
C VAL A 68 15.57 -12.26 -4.69
N GLU A 69 16.58 -11.40 -4.77
CA GLU A 69 17.68 -11.52 -5.72
C GLU A 69 18.34 -12.91 -5.61
N GLY A 70 18.39 -13.63 -6.73
CA GLY A 70 18.93 -14.99 -6.81
C GLY A 70 17.99 -16.10 -6.32
N LYS A 71 16.78 -15.78 -5.81
CA LYS A 71 15.73 -16.78 -5.48
C LYS A 71 14.73 -17.00 -6.60
N ILE A 72 14.73 -16.11 -7.59
CA ILE A 72 13.95 -16.19 -8.81
C ILE A 72 14.91 -16.01 -9.99
N ASP A 73 14.61 -16.66 -11.11
CA ASP A 73 15.53 -16.79 -12.25
C ASP A 73 15.88 -15.45 -12.92
N SER A 74 15.03 -14.42 -12.75
CA SER A 74 15.31 -13.06 -13.20
C SER A 74 14.68 -12.06 -12.24
N MET A 75 15.51 -11.20 -11.65
CA MET A 75 15.03 -10.08 -10.86
C MET A 75 14.55 -8.98 -11.83
N PRO A 76 13.28 -8.53 -11.75
CA PRO A 76 12.79 -7.44 -12.58
C PRO A 76 13.58 -6.16 -12.40
N SER A 77 13.58 -5.32 -13.45
CA SER A 77 13.93 -3.93 -13.27
C SER A 77 12.86 -3.27 -12.39
N ILE A 78 13.19 -3.09 -11.11
CA ILE A 78 12.39 -2.26 -10.24
C ILE A 78 12.66 -0.83 -10.68
N GLY A 79 11.71 -0.23 -11.42
CA GLY A 79 11.80 1.16 -11.91
C GLY A 79 11.81 2.22 -10.79
N LEU A 80 11.85 1.76 -9.54
CA LEU A 80 11.84 2.57 -8.33
C LEU A 80 13.27 2.85 -7.87
N LYS A 81 13.64 4.13 -7.80
CA LYS A 81 14.92 4.56 -7.21
C LYS A 81 14.70 4.95 -5.75
N PRO A 82 15.24 4.19 -4.77
CA PRO A 82 15.06 4.53 -3.37
C PRO A 82 15.75 5.86 -3.03
N ALA A 83 15.18 6.60 -2.08
CA ALA A 83 15.81 7.82 -1.57
C ALA A 83 16.99 7.46 -0.69
N SER A 84 17.81 8.46 -0.36
CA SER A 84 18.88 8.28 0.62
C SER A 84 18.33 7.71 1.93
N GLY A 85 18.88 6.57 2.36
CA GLY A 85 18.46 5.86 3.57
C GLY A 85 17.22 4.97 3.41
N GLU A 86 16.71 4.78 2.19
CA GLU A 86 15.61 3.86 1.91
C GLU A 86 16.07 2.59 1.19
N SER A 87 15.29 1.53 1.36
CA SER A 87 15.40 0.26 0.65
C SER A 87 14.10 -0.02 -0.10
N VAL A 88 14.18 -0.85 -1.13
CA VAL A 88 13.00 -1.28 -1.88
C VAL A 88 12.46 -2.58 -1.27
N TYR A 89 11.18 -2.58 -0.91
CA TYR A 89 10.45 -3.74 -0.44
C TYR A 89 9.41 -4.16 -1.47
N LEU A 90 9.28 -5.47 -1.67
CA LEU A 90 8.26 -6.08 -2.49
C LEU A 90 7.09 -6.47 -1.58
N VAL A 91 5.90 -6.00 -1.93
CA VAL A 91 4.72 -6.03 -1.08
C VAL A 91 3.57 -6.69 -1.82
N ARG A 92 3.04 -7.79 -1.26
CA ARG A 92 1.80 -8.40 -1.78
C ARG A 92 0.62 -7.47 -1.52
N THR A 93 -0.21 -7.31 -2.54
CA THR A 93 -1.43 -6.50 -2.50
C THR A 93 -2.51 -7.11 -3.39
N ALA A 94 -3.63 -6.41 -3.56
CA ALA A 94 -4.74 -6.83 -4.41
C ALA A 94 -5.14 -5.71 -5.39
N SER A 95 -5.58 -6.10 -6.58
CA SER A 95 -6.21 -5.23 -7.58
C SER A 95 -7.20 -6.03 -8.42
N ASP A 96 -8.03 -5.36 -9.20
CA ASP A 96 -8.82 -6.01 -10.25
C ASP A 96 -8.10 -6.11 -11.62
N GLU A 97 -6.79 -5.82 -11.64
CA GLU A 97 -5.94 -5.74 -12.86
C GLU A 97 -6.39 -4.70 -13.90
N GLY A 98 -7.31 -3.80 -13.55
CA GLY A 98 -7.73 -2.71 -14.42
C GLY A 98 -6.68 -1.60 -14.54
N HIS A 99 -7.15 -0.42 -14.96
CA HIS A 99 -6.32 0.78 -15.17
C HIS A 99 -6.21 1.68 -13.92
N GLY A 100 -6.51 1.14 -12.74
CA GLY A 100 -6.34 1.83 -11.46
C GLY A 100 -4.87 2.07 -11.09
N LYS A 101 -4.68 2.71 -9.94
CA LYS A 101 -3.36 3.11 -9.42
C LYS A 101 -3.18 2.67 -7.98
N PHE A 102 -1.97 2.25 -7.64
CA PHE A 102 -1.61 1.96 -6.27
C PHE A 102 -1.22 3.24 -5.51
N ILE A 103 -1.72 3.37 -4.29
CA ILE A 103 -1.45 4.46 -3.35
C ILE A 103 -1.05 3.82 -2.03
N GLY A 104 0.06 4.28 -1.45
CA GLY A 104 0.56 3.77 -0.17
C GLY A 104 0.36 4.74 0.98
N PHE A 105 0.15 4.23 2.18
CA PHE A 105 0.13 4.97 3.44
C PHE A 105 0.99 4.25 4.47
N VAL A 106 1.84 4.97 5.19
CA VAL A 106 2.78 4.39 6.15
C VAL A 106 2.72 5.07 7.51
N ASN A 107 2.88 4.30 8.58
CA ASN A 107 3.13 4.77 9.93
C ASN A 107 4.09 3.79 10.66
N ASP A 108 4.31 4.01 11.96
CA ASP A 108 5.17 3.18 12.81
C ASP A 108 4.67 1.73 12.99
N LYS A 109 3.43 1.44 12.58
CA LYS A 109 2.80 0.12 12.74
C LYS A 109 2.78 -0.70 11.46
N GLY A 110 2.87 -0.08 10.28
CA GLY A 110 2.83 -0.80 9.02
C GLY A 110 2.56 0.06 7.80
N LEU A 111 2.22 -0.64 6.72
CA LEU A 111 1.99 -0.11 5.38
C LEU A 111 0.60 -0.53 4.89
N LEU A 112 -0.20 0.40 4.42
CA LEU A 112 -1.42 0.14 3.66
C LEU A 112 -1.19 0.47 2.19
N ILE A 113 -1.46 -0.48 1.31
CA ILE A 113 -1.51 -0.29 -0.13
C ILE A 113 -2.96 -0.36 -0.60
N MET A 114 -3.43 0.73 -1.18
CA MET A 114 -4.75 0.83 -1.81
C MET A 114 -4.61 0.83 -3.32
N TYR A 115 -5.43 0.05 -4.01
CA TYR A 115 -5.59 0.13 -5.45
C TYR A 115 -6.86 0.93 -5.77
N GLY A 116 -6.70 2.16 -6.27
CA GLY A 116 -7.80 3.04 -6.63
C GLY A 116 -8.17 2.91 -8.10
N VAL A 117 -9.43 2.59 -8.38
CA VAL A 117 -10.01 2.50 -9.73
C VAL A 117 -11.29 3.34 -9.82
N MET A 118 -11.61 3.84 -11.02
CA MET A 118 -12.91 4.47 -11.26
C MET A 118 -13.99 3.39 -11.41
N GLY A 119 -15.04 3.45 -10.60
CA GLY A 119 -16.08 2.44 -10.56
C GLY A 119 -15.78 1.30 -9.57
N GLY A 120 -16.57 0.24 -9.63
CA GLY A 120 -16.45 -0.90 -8.72
C GLY A 120 -15.17 -1.71 -8.94
N CYS A 121 -14.59 -2.22 -7.86
CA CYS A 121 -13.53 -3.22 -7.93
C CYS A 121 -14.07 -4.52 -8.55
N GLY A 122 -13.44 -4.97 -9.63
CA GLY A 122 -13.70 -6.28 -10.21
C GLY A 122 -13.18 -7.45 -9.35
N GLU A 123 -13.09 -8.64 -9.95
CA GLU A 123 -12.49 -9.82 -9.32
C GLU A 123 -11.07 -9.51 -8.84
N GLN A 124 -10.82 -9.74 -7.55
CA GLN A 124 -9.54 -9.40 -6.93
C GLN A 124 -8.48 -10.45 -7.25
N LYS A 125 -7.36 -9.99 -7.79
CA LYS A 125 -6.17 -10.81 -8.03
C LYS A 125 -5.02 -10.38 -7.14
N HIS A 126 -4.19 -11.36 -6.78
CA HIS A 126 -2.96 -11.11 -6.05
C HIS A 126 -1.96 -10.39 -6.94
N ARG A 127 -1.40 -9.30 -6.41
CA ARG A 127 -0.41 -8.45 -7.08
C ARG A 127 0.79 -8.25 -6.18
N VAL A 128 1.89 -7.80 -6.75
CA VAL A 128 3.07 -7.36 -6.03
C VAL A 128 3.49 -5.98 -6.53
N VAL A 129 3.71 -5.07 -5.58
CA VAL A 129 4.23 -3.73 -5.86
C VAL A 129 5.57 -3.54 -5.18
N ALA A 130 6.43 -2.74 -5.79
CA ALA A 130 7.66 -2.25 -5.18
C ALA A 130 7.35 -0.97 -4.39
N VAL A 131 7.86 -0.89 -3.16
CA VAL A 131 7.67 0.26 -2.26
C VAL A 131 9.02 0.65 -1.66
N SER A 132 9.38 1.92 -1.74
CA SER A 132 10.61 2.45 -1.16
C SER A 132 10.32 2.97 0.24
N LEU A 133 10.98 2.37 1.24
CA LEU A 133 10.79 2.69 2.66
C LEU A 133 12.14 2.66 3.39
N ARG A 134 12.24 3.39 4.51
CA ARG A 134 13.43 3.34 5.37
C ARG A 134 13.60 2.00 6.08
N GLU A 135 12.49 1.37 6.42
CA GLU A 135 12.46 0.15 7.23
C GLU A 135 11.39 -0.80 6.69
N LYS A 136 11.60 -2.11 6.94
CA LYS A 136 10.65 -3.14 6.55
C LYS A 136 9.36 -2.96 7.36
N PRO A 137 8.19 -2.85 6.72
CA PRO A 137 6.94 -2.68 7.46
C PRO A 137 6.62 -3.96 8.25
N ALA A 138 6.29 -3.81 9.53
CA ALA A 138 5.93 -4.94 10.40
C ALA A 138 4.61 -5.59 9.98
N ASN A 139 3.68 -4.80 9.46
CA ASN A 139 2.39 -5.25 8.95
C ASN A 139 2.11 -4.61 7.59
N VAL A 140 1.41 -5.35 6.73
CA VAL A 140 1.00 -4.89 5.41
C VAL A 140 -0.48 -5.18 5.22
N PHE A 141 -1.19 -4.17 4.71
CA PHE A 141 -2.60 -4.26 4.35
C PHE A 141 -2.76 -3.92 2.86
N GLY A 142 -3.58 -4.69 2.14
CA GLY A 142 -3.85 -4.48 0.72
C GLY A 142 -5.35 -4.47 0.45
N ARG A 143 -5.86 -3.46 -0.28
CA ARG A 143 -7.27 -3.40 -0.67
C ARG A 143 -7.46 -2.73 -2.03
N CYS A 144 -8.44 -3.19 -2.80
CA CYS A 144 -9.00 -2.38 -3.89
C CYS A 144 -10.09 -1.44 -3.33
N SER A 145 -10.01 -0.17 -3.73
CA SER A 145 -10.96 0.88 -3.36
C SER A 145 -11.60 1.45 -4.62
N ALA A 146 -12.92 1.32 -4.72
CA ALA A 146 -13.71 2.05 -5.68
C ALA A 146 -13.74 3.53 -5.27
N ALA A 147 -13.39 4.45 -6.17
CA ALA A 147 -13.77 5.84 -6.00
C ALA A 147 -15.26 5.98 -6.35
N LEU A 148 -16.06 6.46 -5.39
CA LEU A 148 -17.48 6.82 -5.56
C LEU A 148 -17.63 8.04 -6.48
#